data_AF-A0A9X0UT03-F1
#
_entry.id   AF-A0A9X0UT03-F1
#
_cell.length_a   1.000
_cell.length_b   1.000
_cell.length_c   1.000
_cell.angle_alpha   90.00
_cell.angle_beta   90.00
_cell.angle_gamma   90.00
#
_symmetry.space_group_name_H-M   'P 1'
#
loop_
_entity.id
_entity.type
_entity.pdbx_description
1 polymer ?
#
loop_
_entity_poly.entity_id
_entity_poly.type
_entity_poly.pdbx_seq_one_letter_code
_entity_poly.pdbx_strand_id
1 'polypeptide(L)'
;MNTETLILTHLMAFPGQTPAQIARAIGRTRSTVVSALPVMTAVGDVWSDAEAHYFTAEPAGDGDEKYIALSNKAYSLQDRNLWNRAANVWQQAQQSTRKAGLREKARIRANMCVAKAKERDPKPAPDPFGNRGSFRR
;
A
#
# COMPACT_ATOMS: atom_id res chain seq x y z
N MET A 1 4.00 -15.68 22.31
CA MET A 1 3.59 -14.51 21.50
C MET A 1 4.77 -14.10 20.62
N ASN A 2 4.59 -14.00 19.30
CA ASN A 2 5.69 -13.64 18.39
C ASN A 2 5.97 -12.11 18.47
N THR A 3 7.08 -11.66 17.89
CA THR A 3 7.48 -10.24 17.92
C THR A 3 6.44 -9.35 17.23
N GLU A 4 5.88 -9.79 16.12
CA GLU A 4 4.91 -9.02 15.32
C GLU A 4 3.62 -8.75 16.11
N THR A 5 3.07 -9.76 16.80
CA THR A 5 1.90 -9.59 17.66
C THR A 5 2.21 -8.63 18.81
N LEU A 6 3.39 -8.71 19.43
CA LEU A 6 3.80 -7.79 20.49
C LEU A 6 3.88 -6.33 19.99
N ILE A 7 4.47 -6.12 18.82
CA ILE A 7 4.54 -4.81 18.17
C ILE A 7 3.13 -4.28 17.89
N LEU A 8 2.27 -5.12 17.31
CA LEU A 8 0.91 -4.74 16.94
C LEU A 8 0.08 -4.34 18.17
N THR A 9 0.04 -5.20 19.18
CA THR A 9 -0.70 -4.94 20.44
C THR A 9 -0.21 -3.66 21.11
N HIS A 10 1.10 -3.43 21.13
CA HIS A 10 1.68 -2.22 21.71
C HIS A 10 1.31 -0.97 20.92
N LEU A 11 1.43 -1.00 19.59
CA LEU A 11 1.12 0.15 18.74
C LEU A 11 -0.37 0.49 18.67
N MET A 12 -1.26 -0.48 18.91
CA MET A 12 -2.70 -0.22 19.07
C MET A 12 -3.01 0.56 20.35
N ALA A 13 -2.26 0.33 21.43
CA ALA A 13 -2.41 1.04 22.70
C ALA A 13 -1.65 2.38 22.72
N PHE A 14 -0.51 2.43 22.04
CA PHE A 14 0.40 3.57 22.03
C PHE A 14 0.86 3.87 20.59
N PRO A 15 0.01 4.50 19.76
CA PRO A 15 0.39 4.87 18.41
C PRO A 15 1.46 5.96 18.41
N GLY A 16 2.22 6.06 17.32
CA GLY A 16 3.18 7.15 17.10
C GLY A 16 4.54 6.90 17.75
N GLN A 17 4.99 5.64 17.77
CA GLN A 17 6.25 5.28 18.43
C GLN A 17 7.37 4.96 17.44
N THR A 18 8.60 5.30 17.84
CA THR A 18 9.82 4.93 17.13
C THR A 18 10.15 3.45 17.36
N PRO A 19 10.97 2.83 16.49
CA PRO A 19 11.45 1.47 16.70
C PRO A 19 12.16 1.27 18.05
N ALA A 20 12.83 2.30 18.58
CA ALA A 20 13.51 2.23 19.87
C ALA A 20 12.53 2.21 21.06
N GLN A 21 11.48 3.02 21.01
CA GLN A 21 10.43 3.04 22.03
C GLN A 21 9.65 1.72 22.04
N ILE A 22 9.28 1.22 20.85
CA ILE A 22 8.61 -0.08 20.70
C ILE A 22 9.48 -1.19 21.30
N ALA A 23 10.76 -1.27 20.90
CA ALA A 23 11.70 -2.28 21.39
C ALA A 23 11.80 -2.29 22.92
N ARG A 24 11.92 -1.10 23.54
CA ARG A 24 11.95 -0.95 24.99
C ARG A 24 10.66 -1.42 25.66
N ALA A 25 9.51 -1.09 25.07
CA ALA A 25 8.20 -1.45 25.64
C ALA A 25 7.90 -2.95 25.56
N ILE A 26 8.28 -3.62 24.47
CA ILE A 26 7.99 -5.05 24.26
C ILE A 26 9.12 -5.98 24.73
N GLY A 27 10.19 -5.43 25.33
CA GLY A 27 11.34 -6.20 25.82
C GLY A 27 12.15 -6.89 24.72
N ARG A 28 12.26 -6.28 23.53
CA ARG A 28 13.03 -6.81 22.40
C ARG A 28 14.14 -5.86 21.99
N THR A 29 15.07 -6.33 21.17
CA THR A 29 16.14 -5.47 20.66
C THR A 29 15.62 -4.56 19.55
N ARG A 30 16.23 -3.37 19.42
CA ARG A 30 15.92 -2.44 18.33
C ARG A 30 16.13 -3.08 16.97
N SER A 31 17.16 -3.91 16.80
CA SER A 31 17.43 -4.59 15.52
C SER A 31 16.30 -5.52 15.11
N THR A 32 15.75 -6.30 16.05
CA THR A 32 14.61 -7.19 15.80
C THR A 32 13.35 -6.43 15.42
N VAL A 33 13.09 -5.27 16.06
CA VAL A 33 11.94 -4.43 15.70
C VAL A 33 12.15 -3.79 14.32
N VAL A 34 13.34 -3.27 14.03
CA VAL A 34 13.68 -2.69 12.73
C VAL A 34 13.61 -3.72 11.59
N SER A 35 13.91 -4.99 11.84
CA SER A 35 13.75 -6.05 10.83
C SER A 35 12.29 -6.46 10.62
N ALA A 36 11.45 -6.38 11.66
CA ALA A 36 10.04 -6.80 11.59
C ALA A 36 9.12 -5.73 10.99
N LEU A 37 9.33 -4.46 11.33
CA LEU A 37 8.47 -3.35 10.90
C LEU A 37 8.27 -3.24 9.38
N PRO A 38 9.29 -3.41 8.51
CA PRO A 38 9.09 -3.39 7.06
C PRO A 38 8.11 -4.46 6.57
N VAL A 39 8.13 -5.65 7.17
CA VAL A 39 7.22 -6.74 6.82
C VAL A 39 5.79 -6.36 7.23
N MET A 40 5.62 -5.86 8.45
CA MET A 40 4.32 -5.43 8.98
C MET A 40 3.75 -4.25 8.16
N THR A 41 4.58 -3.29 7.76
CA THR A 41 4.19 -2.19 6.86
C THR A 41 3.83 -2.69 5.46
N ALA A 42 4.56 -3.68 4.95
CA ALA A 42 4.25 -4.29 3.65
C ALA A 42 2.92 -5.05 3.66
N VAL A 43 2.53 -5.64 4.79
CA VAL A 43 1.22 -6.28 4.99
C VAL A 43 0.13 -5.23 5.25
N GLY A 44 0.47 -4.10 5.88
CA GLY A 44 -0.45 -3.02 6.20
C GLY A 44 -1.01 -3.08 7.63
N ASP A 45 -0.45 -3.97 8.45
CA ASP A 45 -0.75 -4.12 9.88
C ASP A 45 -0.26 -2.92 10.70
N VAL A 46 0.82 -2.30 10.22
CA VAL A 46 1.43 -1.11 10.78
C VAL A 46 1.62 -0.10 9.67
N TRP A 47 1.43 1.18 9.96
CA TRP A 47 1.77 2.26 9.05
C TRP A 47 2.88 3.13 9.63
N SER A 48 3.70 3.70 8.75
CA SER A 48 4.76 4.64 9.12
C SER A 48 4.57 5.95 8.40
N ASP A 49 4.67 7.05 9.14
CA ASP A 49 4.85 8.37 8.54
C ASP A 49 6.28 8.47 7.96
N ALA A 50 6.38 8.83 6.68
CA ALA A 50 7.64 8.92 5.96
C ALA A 50 8.54 10.06 6.48
N GLU A 51 7.96 11.11 7.08
CA GLU A 51 8.72 12.25 7.60
C GLU A 51 9.11 12.08 9.08
N ALA A 52 8.32 11.33 9.84
CA ALA A 52 8.47 11.29 11.29
C ALA A 52 9.04 9.97 11.84
N HIS A 53 9.20 8.93 11.00
CA HIS A 53 9.69 7.60 11.39
C HIS A 53 8.95 6.95 12.58
N TYR A 54 7.72 7.38 12.84
CA TYR A 54 6.83 6.82 13.85
C TYR A 54 5.91 5.79 13.22
N PHE A 55 5.62 4.75 13.99
CA PHE A 55 4.76 3.65 13.57
C PHE A 55 3.44 3.69 14.34
N THR A 56 2.34 3.36 13.66
CA THR A 56 1.00 3.27 14.23
C THR A 56 0.33 1.97 13.78
N ALA A 57 -0.53 1.41 14.63
CA ALA A 57 -1.41 0.30 14.26
C ALA A 57 -2.84 0.69 14.62
N GLU A 58 -3.78 0.43 13.73
CA GLU A 58 -5.20 0.73 13.95
C GLU A 58 -5.99 -0.58 14.07
N PRO A 59 -6.95 -0.68 15.01
CA PRO A 59 -7.80 -1.86 15.14
C PRO A 59 -8.53 -2.17 13.84
N ALA A 60 -8.82 -3.46 13.60
CA ALA A 60 -9.56 -3.88 12.42
C ALA A 60 -10.87 -3.09 12.30
N GLY A 61 -11.06 -2.41 11.19
CA GLY A 61 -12.20 -1.52 10.94
C GLY A 61 -13.14 -2.08 9.88
N ASP A 62 -14.35 -1.52 9.85
CA ASP A 62 -15.32 -1.80 8.78
C ASP A 62 -14.68 -1.51 7.41
N GLY A 63 -14.57 -2.54 6.58
CA GLY A 63 -13.97 -2.46 5.25
C GLY A 63 -12.58 -3.10 5.11
N ASP A 64 -11.95 -3.55 6.20
CA ASP A 64 -10.64 -4.23 6.14
C ASP A 64 -10.72 -5.58 5.44
N GLU A 65 -11.78 -6.37 5.68
CA GLU A 65 -11.99 -7.63 4.95
C GLU A 65 -12.13 -7.41 3.44
N LYS A 66 -12.88 -6.37 3.06
CA LYS A 66 -13.05 -5.97 1.66
C LYS A 66 -11.74 -5.47 1.07
N TYR A 67 -10.96 -4.70 1.83
CA TYR A 67 -9.63 -4.26 1.42
C TYR A 67 -8.70 -5.47 1.19
N ILE A 68 -8.68 -6.43 2.11
CA ILE A 68 -7.87 -7.65 2.00
C ILE A 68 -8.26 -8.45 0.76
N ALA A 69 -9.56 -8.71 0.56
CA ALA A 69 -10.06 -9.43 -0.61
C ALA A 69 -9.68 -8.73 -1.93
N LEU A 70 -9.85 -7.40 -2.00
CA LEU A 70 -9.47 -6.62 -3.18
C LEU A 70 -7.95 -6.61 -3.40
N SER A 71 -7.16 -6.50 -2.33
CA SER A 71 -5.69 -6.54 -2.42
C SER A 71 -5.18 -7.88 -2.92
N ASN A 72 -5.71 -9.00 -2.42
CA ASN A 72 -5.40 -10.35 -2.91
C ASN A 72 -5.77 -10.52 -4.39
N LYS A 73 -6.93 -10.03 -4.80
CA LYS A 73 -7.34 -10.01 -6.22
C LYS A 73 -6.38 -9.18 -7.07
N ALA A 74 -5.95 -8.02 -6.57
CA ALA A 74 -5.01 -7.17 -7.29
C ALA A 74 -3.64 -7.85 -7.46
N TYR A 75 -3.14 -8.52 -6.42
CA TYR A 75 -1.91 -9.32 -6.52
C TYR A 75 -2.03 -10.43 -7.56
N SER A 76 -3.11 -11.22 -7.55
CA SER A 76 -3.35 -12.25 -8.57
C SER A 76 -3.38 -11.69 -10.00
N LEU A 77 -3.90 -10.47 -10.19
CA LEU A 77 -3.87 -9.79 -11.49
C LEU A 77 -2.46 -9.34 -11.88
N GLN A 78 -1.65 -8.90 -10.92
CA GLN A 78 -0.23 -8.57 -11.15
C GLN A 78 0.57 -9.80 -11.58
N ASP A 79 0.36 -10.95 -10.93
CA ASP A 79 1.02 -12.22 -11.30
C ASP A 79 0.68 -12.65 -12.72
N ARG A 80 -0.52 -12.31 -13.19
CA ARG A 80 -0.99 -12.54 -14.57
C ARG A 80 -0.60 -11.43 -15.54
N ASN A 81 0.23 -10.47 -15.13
CA ASN A 81 0.64 -9.29 -15.89
C ASN A 81 -0.53 -8.41 -16.38
N LEU A 82 -1.69 -8.46 -15.71
CA LEU A 82 -2.88 -7.67 -16.03
C LEU A 82 -2.84 -6.31 -15.31
N TRP A 83 -1.80 -5.53 -15.58
CA TRP A 83 -1.43 -4.33 -14.82
C TRP A 83 -2.51 -3.25 -14.76
N ASN A 84 -3.16 -2.91 -15.88
CA ASN A 84 -4.26 -1.93 -15.90
C ASN A 84 -5.45 -2.37 -15.03
N ARG A 85 -5.78 -3.67 -15.05
CA ARG A 85 -6.86 -4.22 -14.21
C ARG A 85 -6.45 -4.22 -12.74
N ALA A 86 -5.21 -4.59 -12.44
CA ALA A 86 -4.67 -4.55 -11.08
C ALA A 86 -4.72 -3.12 -10.51
N ALA A 87 -4.38 -2.09 -11.29
CA ALA A 87 -4.45 -0.69 -10.87
C ALA A 87 -5.86 -0.28 -10.44
N ASN A 88 -6.88 -0.63 -11.24
CA ASN A 88 -8.27 -0.34 -10.91
C ASN A 88 -8.72 -1.05 -9.62
N VAL A 89 -8.28 -2.29 -9.41
CA VAL A 89 -8.62 -3.03 -8.17
C VAL A 89 -7.93 -2.40 -6.96
N TRP A 90 -6.69 -1.91 -7.09
CA TRP A 90 -6.04 -1.16 -6.02
C TRP A 90 -6.77 0.15 -5.68
N GLN A 91 -7.30 0.87 -6.68
CA GLN A 91 -8.13 2.05 -6.41
C GLN A 91 -9.44 1.70 -5.69
N GLN A 92 -10.07 0.58 -6.02
CA GLN A 92 -11.25 0.08 -5.28
C GLN A 92 -10.90 -0.29 -3.85
N ALA A 93 -9.75 -0.94 -3.62
CA ALA A 93 -9.25 -1.24 -2.27
C ALA A 93 -9.03 0.05 -1.48
N GLN A 94 -8.40 1.06 -2.08
CA GLN A 94 -8.23 2.37 -1.44
C GLN A 94 -9.56 2.98 -0.99
N GLN A 95 -10.62 2.85 -1.78
CA GLN A 95 -11.95 3.38 -1.43
C GLN A 95 -12.69 2.55 -0.37
N SER A 96 -12.32 1.28 -0.18
CA SER A 96 -13.03 0.39 0.75
C SER A 96 -12.59 0.54 2.21
N THR A 97 -11.51 1.28 2.47
CA THR A 97 -10.97 1.47 3.83
C THR A 97 -10.84 2.95 4.16
N ARG A 98 -11.00 3.27 5.46
CA ARG A 98 -10.77 4.61 6.00
C ARG A 98 -9.36 4.80 6.58
N LYS A 99 -8.61 3.70 6.75
CA LYS A 99 -7.27 3.71 7.33
C LYS A 99 -6.28 4.40 6.40
N ALA A 100 -5.68 5.49 6.85
CA ALA A 100 -4.79 6.30 6.03
C ALA A 100 -3.64 5.47 5.45
N GLY A 101 -3.07 4.56 6.25
CA GLY A 101 -1.96 3.73 5.82
C GLY A 101 -2.30 2.72 4.73
N LEU A 102 -3.45 2.05 4.83
CA LEU A 102 -3.92 1.13 3.80
C LEU A 102 -4.30 1.89 2.52
N ARG A 103 -4.89 3.08 2.64
CA ARG A 103 -5.19 3.95 1.51
C ARG A 103 -3.92 4.34 0.76
N GLU A 104 -2.88 4.74 1.48
CA GLU A 104 -1.61 5.14 0.88
C GLU A 104 -0.89 3.96 0.22
N LYS A 105 -0.86 2.79 0.89
CA LYS A 105 -0.36 1.55 0.31
C LYS A 105 -1.05 1.22 -1.02
N ALA A 106 -2.38 1.28 -1.04
CA ALA A 106 -3.16 1.03 -2.25
C ALA A 106 -2.87 2.06 -3.36
N ARG A 107 -2.72 3.35 -3.00
CA ARG A 107 -2.33 4.41 -3.95
C ARG A 107 -0.97 4.13 -4.60
N ILE A 108 0.05 3.83 -3.79
CA ILE A 108 1.40 3.51 -4.28
C ILE A 108 1.36 2.30 -5.22
N ARG A 109 0.64 1.24 -4.83
CA ARG A 109 0.48 0.03 -5.65
C ARG A 109 -0.26 0.28 -6.95
N ALA A 110 -1.30 1.10 -6.94
CA ALA A 110 -2.01 1.50 -8.16
C ALA A 110 -1.09 2.25 -9.13
N ASN A 111 -0.31 3.22 -8.63
CA ASN A 111 0.65 3.97 -9.44
C ASN A 111 1.72 3.08 -10.06
N MET A 112 2.26 2.12 -9.29
CA MET A 112 3.21 1.13 -9.80
C MET A 112 2.61 0.27 -10.92
N CYS A 113 1.36 -0.17 -10.77
CA CYS A 113 0.67 -0.94 -11.81
C CYS A 113 0.47 -0.11 -13.09
N VAL A 114 0.11 1.18 -12.96
CA VAL A 114 -0.02 2.09 -14.12
C VAL A 114 1.33 2.29 -14.82
N ALA A 115 2.42 2.45 -14.07
CA ALA A 115 3.75 2.57 -14.64
C ALA A 115 4.14 1.31 -15.44
N LYS A 116 3.97 0.12 -14.85
CA LYS A 116 4.21 -1.15 -15.55
C LYS A 116 3.31 -1.36 -16.77
N ALA A 117 2.06 -0.92 -16.70
CA ALA A 117 1.15 -0.99 -17.84
C ALA A 117 1.66 -0.14 -19.02
N LYS A 118 2.17 1.06 -18.73
CA LYS A 118 2.75 1.96 -19.74
C LYS A 118 4.06 1.43 -20.32
N GLU A 119 4.88 0.78 -19.51
CA GLU A 119 6.11 0.12 -19.99
C GLU A 119 5.79 -1.02 -20.97
N ARG A 120 4.72 -1.77 -20.70
CA ARG A 120 4.31 -2.90 -21.54
C ARG A 120 3.66 -2.45 -22.84
N ASP A 121 2.75 -1.48 -22.76
CA ASP A 121 2.01 -0.93 -23.90
C ASP A 121 2.34 0.57 -24.02
N PRO A 122 3.54 0.93 -24.53
CA PRO A 122 3.91 2.33 -24.71
C PRO A 122 2.93 2.99 -25.68
N LYS A 123 2.54 4.23 -25.35
CA LYS A 123 1.64 5.01 -26.21
C LYS A 123 2.24 5.05 -27.62
N PRO A 124 1.47 4.71 -28.67
CA PRO A 124 1.97 4.83 -30.03
C PRO A 124 2.46 6.26 -30.25
N ALA A 125 3.59 6.39 -30.97
CA ALA A 125 4.17 7.68 -31.28
C ALA A 125 3.08 8.62 -31.83
N PRO A 126 3.08 9.91 -31.43
CA PRO A 126 2.12 10.85 -31.99
C PRO A 126 2.21 10.79 -33.50
N ASP A 127 1.07 10.55 -34.15
CA ASP A 127 0.99 10.48 -35.61
C ASP A 127 1.57 11.79 -36.17
N PRO A 128 2.67 11.75 -36.96
CA PRO A 128 3.25 12.95 -37.54
C PRO A 128 2.28 13.70 -38.46
N PHE A 129 1.12 13.10 -38.80
CA PHE A 129 0.09 13.67 -39.64
C PHE A 129 -1.22 14.02 -38.90
N GLY A 130 -1.29 13.82 -37.57
CA GLY A 130 -2.51 13.85 -36.77
C GLY A 130 -3.09 15.23 -36.40
N ASN A 131 -2.86 16.28 -37.20
CA ASN A 131 -3.52 17.58 -37.00
C ASN A 131 -4.19 18.08 -38.29
N ARG A 132 -5.13 17.33 -38.84
CA ARG A 132 -6.10 17.82 -39.83
C ARG A 132 -7.46 17.20 -39.61
N GLY A 133 -8.28 17.90 -38.83
CA GLY A 133 -9.64 17.48 -38.55
C GLY A 133 -10.59 18.61 -38.18
N SER A 134 -10.37 19.84 -38.67
CA SER A 134 -11.42 20.87 -38.65
C SER A 134 -12.23 20.81 -39.95
N PHE A 135 -13.05 19.77 -40.11
CA PHE A 135 -14.18 19.86 -41.04
C PHE A 135 -15.40 20.30 -40.23
N ARG A 136 -15.62 21.62 -40.15
CA ARG A 136 -16.95 22.16 -39.93
C ARG A 136 -17.55 22.45 -41.31
N ARG A 137 -18.73 21.86 -41.53
CA ARG A 137 -19.62 22.12 -42.67
C ARG A 137 -20.07 23.57 -42.70
#